data_AF-A0AAW3FEA4-F1
#
_entry.id   AF-A0AAW3FEA4-F1
#
_cell.length_a   1.000
_cell.length_b   1.000
_cell.length_c   1.000
_cell.angle_alpha   90.00
_cell.angle_beta   90.00
_cell.angle_gamma   90.00
#
_symmetry.space_group_name_H-M   'P 1'
#
loop_
_entity.id
_entity.type
_entity.pdbx_description
1 polymer ?
#
loop_
_entity_poly.entity_id
_entity_poly.type
_entity_poly.pdbx_seq_one_letter_code
_entity_poly.pdbx_strand_id
1 'polypeptide(L)'
;MMKQKYFFIGLALLALSACGAKAERNMNEYSEADSIAMARRDSLVVPIDTLPSYIDTYTKGDSVLVVQILKEYVPQKKTLSHEQLILRVARHFLGVPYVAHTLDRNDEERLVINLHELDCTTYVETVTALVLCIEQGLTRFSDYVHTLEVIRYRSGKMSYTNRLHYFHWWLQDNEQKGLVREINEPDPPFTALQTLKINYMSLNAKAYDMLKDNPERVEEIKALEDKTNGTQVKYIPIGQLRSPLLRNIIHDGDIIAIVTNKRELDTTHLGFAVWHKDGLHLMNASSLRRNGNQVVEPSEMFYDYMLSRASNIGIRVARIL
;
A
#
# COMPACT_ATOMS: atom_id res chain seq x y z
N MET A 1 -19.60 -50.39 -8.17
CA MET A 1 -18.17 -50.16 -7.86
C MET A 1 -17.81 -48.74 -8.29
N MET A 2 -17.15 -47.96 -7.44
CA MET A 2 -16.96 -46.51 -7.64
C MET A 2 -15.82 -46.19 -8.63
N LYS A 3 -15.98 -45.12 -9.42
CA LYS A 3 -14.86 -44.37 -10.02
C LYS A 3 -14.68 -43.07 -9.24
N GLN A 4 -13.68 -43.01 -8.37
CA GLN A 4 -13.33 -41.78 -7.64
C GLN A 4 -12.70 -40.77 -8.60
N LYS A 5 -13.25 -39.55 -8.65
CA LYS A 5 -12.57 -38.39 -9.24
C LYS A 5 -11.68 -37.76 -8.16
N TYR A 6 -10.37 -37.75 -8.38
CA TYR A 6 -9.45 -37.01 -7.51
C TYR A 6 -9.57 -35.51 -7.81
N PHE A 7 -10.31 -34.79 -6.98
CA PHE A 7 -10.43 -33.34 -7.06
C PHE A 7 -9.27 -32.73 -6.26
N PHE A 8 -8.18 -32.36 -6.94
CA PHE A 8 -7.04 -31.70 -6.31
C PHE A 8 -7.43 -30.27 -5.89
N ILE A 9 -7.95 -30.12 -4.66
CA ILE A 9 -8.08 -28.83 -4.00
C ILE A 9 -6.68 -28.37 -3.59
N GLY A 10 -5.98 -27.72 -4.52
CA GLY A 10 -4.77 -26.97 -4.20
C GLY A 10 -5.14 -25.79 -3.30
N LEU A 11 -4.96 -25.96 -1.99
CA LEU A 11 -5.25 -24.92 -1.00
C LEU A 11 -4.18 -23.82 -1.07
N ALA A 12 -4.29 -22.96 -2.07
CA ALA A 12 -3.48 -21.75 -2.17
C ALA A 12 -3.80 -20.85 -0.97
N LEU A 13 -2.81 -20.61 -0.10
CA LEU A 13 -2.92 -19.57 0.93
C LEU A 13 -3.03 -18.22 0.23
N LEU A 14 -4.26 -17.75 0.07
CA LEU A 14 -4.54 -16.38 -0.30
C LEU A 14 -4.18 -15.51 0.90
N ALA A 15 -3.03 -14.84 0.83
CA ALA A 15 -2.77 -13.68 1.68
C ALA A 15 -3.99 -12.74 1.56
N LEU A 16 -4.66 -12.51 2.69
CA LEU A 16 -5.82 -11.64 2.76
C LEU A 16 -5.33 -10.21 2.97
N SER A 17 -5.98 -9.28 2.29
CA SER A 17 -5.37 -8.01 1.86
C SER A 17 -5.54 -6.85 2.84
N ALA A 18 -5.97 -7.15 4.06
CA ALA A 18 -5.61 -6.35 5.22
C ALA A 18 -4.36 -7.00 5.82
N CYS A 19 -3.24 -6.28 5.81
CA CYS A 19 -1.93 -6.82 6.15
C CYS A 19 -1.88 -7.24 7.62
N GLY A 20 -1.68 -8.53 7.91
CA GLY A 20 -1.48 -9.02 9.29
C GLY A 20 -1.84 -10.48 9.58
N ALA A 21 -2.83 -11.05 8.88
CA ALA A 21 -3.50 -12.28 9.31
C ALA A 21 -2.64 -13.58 9.42
N LYS A 22 -2.56 -14.15 10.63
CA LYS A 22 -1.94 -15.43 11.04
C LYS A 22 -2.98 -16.35 11.77
N ALA A 23 -2.57 -17.50 12.30
CA ALA A 23 -3.46 -18.51 12.91
C ALA A 23 -3.26 -18.70 14.44
N GLU A 24 -4.34 -19.04 15.16
CA GLU A 24 -4.50 -18.84 16.62
C GLU A 24 -3.75 -19.82 17.58
N ARG A 25 -3.32 -19.28 18.73
CA ARG A 25 -3.29 -19.91 20.08
C ARG A 25 -3.55 -18.81 21.15
N ASN A 26 -4.07 -19.17 22.33
CA ASN A 26 -4.63 -18.22 23.32
C ASN A 26 -3.72 -17.96 24.55
N MET A 27 -3.79 -16.77 25.18
CA MET A 27 -4.21 -16.56 26.60
C MET A 27 -4.05 -15.11 27.14
N ASN A 28 -5.14 -14.54 27.69
CA ASN A 28 -5.29 -13.62 28.85
C ASN A 28 -4.29 -12.43 29.04
N GLU A 29 -4.69 -11.15 28.90
CA GLU A 29 -5.57 -10.26 29.74
C GLU A 29 -4.83 -9.36 30.77
N TYR A 30 -4.96 -8.03 30.65
CA TYR A 30 -5.21 -6.98 31.70
C TYR A 30 -5.05 -5.53 31.14
N SER A 31 -5.65 -4.51 31.78
CA SER A 31 -5.76 -3.07 31.39
C SER A 31 -4.85 -2.13 32.25
N GLU A 32 -4.87 -0.79 32.32
CA GLU A 32 -5.77 0.37 31.99
C GLU A 32 -4.94 1.68 32.24
N ALA A 33 -5.15 2.93 31.76
CA ALA A 33 -5.76 3.56 30.55
C ALA A 33 -5.38 5.09 30.50
N ASP A 34 -5.75 5.80 29.41
CA ASP A 34 -5.95 7.28 29.23
C ASP A 34 -4.85 8.37 29.48
N SER A 35 -4.61 9.21 28.45
CA SER A 35 -5.17 10.60 28.38
C SER A 35 -4.68 11.42 27.15
N ILE A 36 -5.45 12.43 26.72
CA ILE A 36 -5.34 13.10 25.39
C ILE A 36 -5.03 14.61 25.50
N ALA A 37 -4.22 15.15 24.57
CA ALA A 37 -4.12 16.58 24.29
C ALA A 37 -4.04 16.90 22.78
N MET A 38 -4.62 18.03 22.35
CA MET A 38 -4.76 18.40 20.92
C MET A 38 -3.63 19.31 20.42
N ALA A 39 -3.15 19.04 19.20
CA ALA A 39 -2.13 19.86 18.53
C ALA A 39 -2.73 21.09 17.82
N ARG A 40 -1.99 22.21 17.81
CA ARG A 40 -2.22 23.34 16.89
C ARG A 40 -1.32 23.21 15.66
N ARG A 41 -1.74 23.79 14.53
CA ARG A 41 -0.90 24.02 13.35
C ARG A 41 0.01 25.23 13.62
N ASP A 42 1.26 25.17 13.19
CA ASP A 42 1.87 26.27 12.42
C ASP A 42 3.23 25.91 11.82
N SER A 43 3.53 26.52 10.66
CA SER A 43 4.86 26.68 10.02
C SER A 43 5.67 25.44 9.57
N LEU A 44 6.34 25.62 8.43
CA LEU A 44 7.37 24.73 7.89
C LEU A 44 8.58 24.68 8.84
N VAL A 45 8.82 23.53 9.48
CA VAL A 45 9.97 23.36 10.39
C VAL A 45 11.24 23.08 9.60
N VAL A 46 12.34 23.74 9.96
CA VAL A 46 13.69 23.45 9.43
C VAL A 46 13.98 21.96 9.62
N PRO A 47 14.27 21.18 8.56
CA PRO A 47 14.14 19.73 8.61
C PRO A 47 15.24 19.14 9.50
N ILE A 48 14.85 18.73 10.70
CA ILE A 48 15.76 18.32 11.78
C ILE A 48 16.48 17.04 11.36
N ASP A 49 17.81 16.98 11.48
CA ASP A 49 18.58 15.78 11.10
C ASP A 49 18.58 14.69 12.19
N THR A 50 17.42 14.52 12.83
CA THR A 50 17.18 13.53 13.88
C THR A 50 16.09 12.58 13.40
N LEU A 51 16.37 11.28 13.41
CA LEU A 51 15.33 10.27 13.25
C LEU A 51 14.34 10.35 14.42
N PRO A 52 13.04 10.05 14.21
CA PRO A 52 12.08 9.97 15.31
C PRO A 52 12.52 8.93 16.36
N SER A 53 12.26 9.19 17.64
CA SER A 53 12.66 8.29 18.74
C SER A 53 11.94 6.94 18.75
N TYR A 54 10.90 6.80 17.93
CA TYR A 54 10.09 5.60 17.71
C TYR A 54 10.35 4.94 16.33
N ILE A 55 11.46 5.29 15.68
CA ILE A 55 12.01 4.43 14.61
C ILE A 55 12.46 3.09 15.22
N ASP A 56 12.25 2.00 14.49
CA ASP A 56 12.69 0.67 14.90
C ASP A 56 13.88 0.20 14.04
N THR A 57 13.80 -1.02 13.51
CA THR A 57 14.78 -1.57 12.60
C THR A 57 14.85 -0.77 11.30
N TYR A 58 16.09 -0.36 10.99
CA TYR A 58 16.59 -0.08 9.66
C TYR A 58 18.03 -0.58 9.60
N THR A 59 18.50 -1.09 8.46
CA THR A 59 19.91 -1.47 8.30
C THR A 59 20.72 -0.31 7.72
N LYS A 60 22.04 -0.40 7.83
CA LYS A 60 22.94 0.48 7.08
C LYS A 60 22.66 0.40 5.56
N GLY A 61 22.28 -0.77 5.04
CA GLY A 61 21.91 -0.95 3.64
C GLY A 61 20.72 -0.10 3.22
N ASP A 62 19.65 -0.06 4.03
CA ASP A 62 18.47 0.79 3.78
C ASP A 62 18.86 2.27 3.69
N SER A 63 19.59 2.76 4.70
CA SER A 63 20.00 4.17 4.76
C SER A 63 20.92 4.58 3.60
N VAL A 64 21.80 3.68 3.14
CA VAL A 64 22.68 3.92 1.98
C VAL A 64 21.89 3.89 0.68
N LEU A 65 20.97 2.94 0.50
CA LEU A 65 20.14 2.82 -0.71
C LEU A 65 19.23 4.05 -0.88
N VAL A 66 18.57 4.50 0.19
CA VAL A 66 17.79 5.75 0.19
C VAL A 66 18.66 6.93 -0.23
N VAL A 67 19.78 7.17 0.45
CA VAL A 67 20.66 8.33 0.18
C VAL A 67 21.29 8.25 -1.22
N GLN A 68 21.53 7.05 -1.76
CA GLN A 68 21.95 6.84 -3.15
C GLN A 68 20.85 7.27 -4.13
N ILE A 69 19.64 6.72 -4.01
CA ILE A 69 18.51 7.01 -4.91
C ILE A 69 18.17 8.51 -4.90
N LEU A 70 18.10 9.13 -3.71
CA LEU A 70 17.82 10.56 -3.60
C LEU A 70 18.91 11.42 -4.27
N LYS A 71 20.19 11.11 -4.05
CA LYS A 71 21.31 11.85 -4.68
C LYS A 71 21.44 11.59 -6.18
N GLU A 72 21.01 10.44 -6.67
CA GLU A 72 20.96 10.13 -8.09
C GLU A 72 19.89 10.98 -8.80
N TYR A 73 18.68 11.09 -8.25
CA TYR A 73 17.54 11.66 -8.96
C TYR A 73 17.19 13.12 -8.62
N VAL A 74 17.55 13.66 -7.44
CA VAL A 74 17.36 15.10 -7.15
C VAL A 74 17.99 16.03 -8.20
N PRO A 75 19.20 15.75 -8.74
CA PRO A 75 19.74 16.51 -9.87
C PRO A 75 18.95 16.33 -11.18
N GLN A 76 18.31 15.17 -11.38
CA GLN A 76 17.64 14.77 -12.62
C GLN A 76 16.16 15.19 -12.71
N LYS A 77 15.53 15.68 -11.63
CA LYS A 77 14.09 16.00 -11.60
C LYS A 77 13.64 17.10 -12.59
N LYS A 78 14.57 17.90 -13.13
CA LYS A 78 14.30 18.87 -14.21
C LYS A 78 14.48 18.31 -15.63
N THR A 79 14.91 17.05 -15.75
CA THR A 79 15.26 16.40 -17.03
C THR A 79 14.45 15.13 -17.31
N LEU A 80 13.87 14.53 -16.28
CA LEU A 80 12.89 13.44 -16.38
C LEU A 80 11.47 14.03 -16.36
N SER A 81 10.50 13.34 -16.97
CA SER A 81 9.09 13.57 -16.60
C SER A 81 8.79 12.93 -15.25
N HIS A 82 7.69 13.33 -14.60
CA HIS A 82 7.28 12.76 -13.32
C HIS A 82 7.00 11.25 -13.44
N GLU A 83 6.36 10.81 -14.53
CA GLU A 83 6.17 9.38 -14.85
C GLU A 83 7.50 8.63 -14.98
N GLN A 84 8.47 9.22 -15.68
CA GLN A 84 9.81 8.64 -15.84
C GLN A 84 10.57 8.57 -14.52
N LEU A 85 10.39 9.56 -13.65
CA LEU A 85 10.97 9.58 -12.31
C LEU A 85 10.38 8.45 -11.44
N ILE A 86 9.06 8.34 -11.35
CA ILE A 86 8.39 7.27 -10.59
C ILE A 86 8.86 5.91 -11.07
N LEU A 87 8.81 5.63 -12.39
CA LEU A 87 9.20 4.32 -12.89
C LEU A 87 10.69 4.02 -12.72
N ARG A 88 11.58 5.03 -12.71
CA ARG A 88 13.00 4.83 -12.41
C ARG A 88 13.24 4.50 -10.94
N VAL A 89 12.59 5.22 -10.02
CA VAL A 89 12.66 4.97 -8.57
C VAL A 89 12.07 3.59 -8.24
N ALA A 90 10.92 3.26 -8.81
CA ALA A 90 10.25 1.97 -8.63
C ALA A 90 11.11 0.79 -9.10
N ARG A 91 11.78 0.91 -10.27
CA ARG A 91 12.60 -0.16 -10.84
C ARG A 91 13.90 -0.45 -10.07
N HIS A 92 14.36 0.42 -9.16
CA HIS A 92 15.46 0.11 -8.24
C HIS A 92 15.14 -1.08 -7.31
N PHE A 93 13.86 -1.39 -7.09
CA PHE A 93 13.42 -2.48 -6.22
C PHE A 93 13.19 -3.82 -6.94
N LEU A 94 13.35 -3.90 -8.27
CA LEU A 94 13.15 -5.15 -9.01
C LEU A 94 14.06 -6.27 -8.46
N GLY A 95 13.45 -7.41 -8.10
CA GLY A 95 14.14 -8.53 -7.46
C GLY A 95 14.18 -8.49 -5.92
N VAL A 96 13.70 -7.43 -5.27
CA VAL A 96 13.57 -7.40 -3.80
C VAL A 96 12.53 -8.44 -3.35
N PRO A 97 12.88 -9.36 -2.42
CA PRO A 97 11.98 -10.41 -1.93
C PRO A 97 10.61 -9.92 -1.43
N TYR A 98 9.57 -10.70 -1.74
CA TYR A 98 8.23 -10.51 -1.19
C TYR A 98 8.15 -11.15 0.20
N VAL A 99 7.85 -10.35 1.22
CA VAL A 99 7.60 -10.81 2.59
C VAL A 99 6.41 -10.04 3.14
N ALA A 100 5.41 -10.76 3.66
CA ALA A 100 4.28 -10.17 4.36
C ALA A 100 4.61 -9.92 5.84
N HIS A 101 3.88 -9.00 6.48
CA HIS A 101 4.03 -8.70 7.91
C HIS A 101 5.41 -8.13 8.30
N THR A 102 6.07 -7.41 7.38
CA THR A 102 7.37 -6.77 7.64
C THR A 102 7.29 -5.63 8.66
N LEU A 103 6.11 -5.04 8.87
CA LEU A 103 5.85 -4.00 9.88
C LEU A 103 5.46 -4.57 11.26
N ASP A 104 4.79 -5.72 11.29
CA ASP A 104 4.24 -6.34 12.51
C ASP A 104 5.32 -7.21 13.21
N ARG A 105 6.41 -6.55 13.63
CA ARG A 105 7.62 -7.17 14.21
C ARG A 105 7.87 -6.83 15.70
N ASN A 106 7.06 -5.93 16.27
CA ASN A 106 7.17 -5.44 17.64
C ASN A 106 5.80 -5.61 18.34
N ASP A 107 5.79 -5.62 19.68
CA ASP A 107 4.57 -5.68 20.49
C ASP A 107 3.81 -4.32 20.50
N GLU A 108 4.57 -3.23 20.32
CA GLU A 108 4.09 -1.86 20.14
C GLU A 108 4.41 -1.33 18.74
N GLU A 109 3.55 -0.45 18.20
CA GLU A 109 3.80 0.12 16.87
C GLU A 109 5.06 0.99 16.89
N ARG A 110 5.87 0.85 15.85
CA ARG A 110 7.06 1.66 15.58
C ARG A 110 7.22 1.88 14.09
N LEU A 111 7.95 2.92 13.72
CA LEU A 111 8.28 3.21 12.32
C LEU A 111 9.38 2.24 11.83
N VAL A 112 8.97 1.12 11.24
CA VAL A 112 9.87 0.13 10.62
C VAL A 112 10.27 0.58 9.21
N ILE A 113 11.58 0.53 8.90
CA ILE A 113 12.13 0.81 7.57
C ILE A 113 12.79 -0.47 7.03
N ASN A 114 12.27 -1.00 5.93
CA ASN A 114 12.82 -2.18 5.27
C ASN A 114 12.65 -2.06 3.75
N LEU A 115 13.78 -1.96 3.04
CA LEU A 115 13.86 -1.90 1.58
C LEU A 115 14.37 -3.24 0.98
N HIS A 116 14.70 -4.21 1.82
CA HIS A 116 15.23 -5.53 1.43
C HIS A 116 14.17 -6.64 1.47
N GLU A 117 13.01 -6.37 2.09
CA GLU A 117 11.85 -7.26 2.13
C GLU A 117 10.57 -6.40 2.03
N LEU A 118 9.76 -6.59 0.99
CA LEU A 118 8.61 -5.72 0.69
C LEU A 118 7.33 -6.50 0.39
N ASP A 119 6.20 -6.02 0.90
CA ASP A 119 4.87 -6.35 0.39
C ASP A 119 4.37 -5.28 -0.60
N CYS A 120 3.16 -5.45 -1.16
CA CYS A 120 2.64 -4.52 -2.16
C CYS A 120 2.35 -3.11 -1.61
N THR A 121 2.13 -2.96 -0.31
CA THR A 121 1.84 -1.68 0.32
C THR A 121 3.14 -0.97 0.67
N THR A 122 4.02 -1.65 1.39
CA THR A 122 5.36 -1.12 1.76
C THR A 122 6.22 -0.78 0.55
N TYR A 123 6.08 -1.51 -0.58
CA TYR A 123 6.70 -1.15 -1.86
C TYR A 123 6.17 0.17 -2.41
N VAL A 124 4.83 0.33 -2.49
CA VAL A 124 4.21 1.58 -2.97
C VAL A 124 4.58 2.76 -2.08
N GLU A 125 4.44 2.63 -0.75
CA GLU A 125 4.84 3.65 0.21
C GLU A 125 6.30 4.07 0.07
N THR A 126 7.22 3.11 -0.10
CA THR A 126 8.65 3.37 -0.24
C THR A 126 8.96 4.17 -1.50
N VAL A 127 8.37 3.80 -2.63
CA VAL A 127 8.54 4.52 -3.90
C VAL A 127 7.91 5.92 -3.81
N THR A 128 6.70 6.05 -3.25
CA THR A 128 6.04 7.35 -3.06
C THR A 128 6.86 8.27 -2.15
N ALA A 129 7.41 7.76 -1.03
CA ALA A 129 8.27 8.54 -0.13
C ALA A 129 9.55 9.03 -0.82
N LEU A 130 10.19 8.18 -1.62
CA LEU A 130 11.39 8.55 -2.38
C LEU A 130 11.09 9.59 -3.47
N VAL A 131 10.02 9.42 -4.25
CA VAL A 131 9.60 10.38 -5.29
C VAL A 131 9.28 11.74 -4.67
N LEU A 132 8.48 11.80 -3.60
CA LEU A 132 8.14 13.05 -2.91
C LEU A 132 9.37 13.74 -2.29
N CYS A 133 10.35 12.98 -1.79
CA CYS A 133 11.63 13.55 -1.38
C CYS A 133 12.38 14.16 -2.56
N ILE A 134 12.44 13.46 -3.70
CA ILE A 134 13.14 13.93 -4.91
C ILE A 134 12.50 15.21 -5.44
N GLU A 135 11.17 15.26 -5.56
CA GLU A 135 10.44 16.44 -6.02
C GLU A 135 10.59 17.65 -5.09
N GLN A 136 10.73 17.43 -3.77
CA GLN A 136 11.10 18.48 -2.83
C GLN A 136 12.61 18.85 -2.86
N GLY A 137 13.47 17.97 -3.38
CA GLY A 137 14.92 18.17 -3.44
C GLY A 137 15.68 17.68 -2.20
N LEU A 138 15.02 16.84 -1.40
CA LEU A 138 15.53 16.28 -0.15
C LEU A 138 16.46 15.08 -0.42
N THR A 139 17.52 14.91 0.39
CA THR A 139 18.64 14.00 0.07
C THR A 139 19.21 13.20 1.25
N ARG A 140 18.64 13.34 2.44
CA ARG A 140 19.07 12.62 3.65
C ARG A 140 18.13 11.46 3.96
N PHE A 141 18.63 10.51 4.75
CA PHE A 141 17.82 9.40 5.23
C PHE A 141 16.69 9.88 6.18
N SER A 142 16.98 10.88 7.01
CA SER A 142 16.01 11.59 7.87
C SER A 142 14.82 12.14 7.07
N ASP A 143 15.08 12.79 5.93
CA ASP A 143 14.03 13.33 5.06
C ASP A 143 13.04 12.24 4.57
N TYR A 144 13.57 11.09 4.13
CA TYR A 144 12.78 9.94 3.70
C TYR A 144 12.00 9.31 4.87
N VAL A 145 12.61 9.17 6.04
CA VAL A 145 11.97 8.58 7.23
C VAL A 145 10.76 9.42 7.67
N HIS A 146 10.91 10.75 7.75
CA HIS A 146 9.78 11.64 8.04
C HIS A 146 8.71 11.60 6.94
N THR A 147 9.11 11.56 5.67
CA THR A 147 8.16 11.47 4.54
C THR A 147 7.37 10.16 4.57
N LEU A 148 8.02 9.03 4.90
CA LEU A 148 7.37 7.73 5.02
C LEU A 148 6.39 7.67 6.20
N GLU A 149 6.74 8.24 7.35
CA GLU A 149 5.80 8.38 8.48
C GLU A 149 4.56 9.18 8.06
N VAL A 150 4.78 10.34 7.43
CA VAL A 150 3.69 11.20 6.96
C VAL A 150 2.80 10.46 5.96
N ILE A 151 3.34 9.55 5.12
CA ILE A 151 2.54 8.73 4.19
C ILE A 151 1.76 7.62 4.90
N ARG A 152 2.43 6.83 5.74
CA ARG A 152 1.95 5.56 6.31
C ARG A 152 0.90 5.73 7.41
N TYR A 153 0.99 6.82 8.17
CA TYR A 153 0.12 7.06 9.32
C TYR A 153 -0.83 8.23 9.09
N ARG A 154 -2.04 8.09 9.65
CA ARG A 154 -3.12 9.07 9.62
C ARG A 154 -2.65 10.41 10.16
N SER A 155 -2.75 11.46 9.33
CA SER A 155 -2.21 12.79 9.66
C SER A 155 -0.73 12.82 10.08
N GLY A 156 0.07 11.81 9.70
CA GLY A 156 1.48 11.69 10.11
C GLY A 156 1.69 11.46 11.62
N LYS A 157 0.81 10.69 12.27
CA LYS A 157 0.91 10.35 13.69
C LYS A 157 1.05 8.85 13.92
N MET A 158 2.25 8.40 14.28
CA MET A 158 2.52 6.98 14.53
C MET A 158 1.67 6.41 15.69
N SER A 159 0.80 5.46 15.35
CA SER A 159 0.21 4.43 16.25
C SER A 159 -0.35 3.29 15.39
N TYR A 160 -0.60 2.11 15.96
CA TYR A 160 -1.17 0.99 15.19
C TYR A 160 -2.54 1.35 14.57
N THR A 161 -3.38 2.06 15.32
CA THR A 161 -4.73 2.44 14.92
C THR A 161 -4.74 3.61 13.92
N ASN A 162 -3.69 4.43 13.91
CA ASN A 162 -3.46 5.46 12.88
C ASN A 162 -2.79 4.90 11.60
N ARG A 163 -2.19 3.70 11.62
CA ARG A 163 -1.60 3.11 10.41
C ARG A 163 -2.69 2.84 9.36
N LEU A 164 -2.41 3.20 8.11
CA LEU A 164 -3.43 3.26 7.05
C LEU A 164 -3.65 1.90 6.36
N HIS A 165 -4.10 0.90 7.14
CA HIS A 165 -4.15 -0.52 6.73
C HIS A 165 -5.05 -0.84 5.52
N TYR A 166 -6.11 -0.06 5.28
CA TYR A 166 -6.98 -0.19 4.09
C TYR A 166 -6.60 0.85 3.03
N PHE A 167 -6.61 0.46 1.75
CA PHE A 167 -6.22 1.37 0.66
C PHE A 167 -7.10 2.63 0.59
N HIS A 168 -8.40 2.54 0.86
CA HIS A 168 -9.26 3.72 0.94
C HIS A 168 -8.82 4.70 2.03
N TRP A 169 -8.40 4.23 3.21
CA TRP A 169 -7.83 5.11 4.24
C TRP A 169 -6.50 5.70 3.78
N TRP A 170 -5.63 4.89 3.18
CA TRP A 170 -4.34 5.34 2.66
C TRP A 170 -4.50 6.45 1.62
N LEU A 171 -5.37 6.24 0.63
CA LEU A 171 -5.63 7.19 -0.44
C LEU A 171 -6.32 8.46 0.08
N GLN A 172 -7.38 8.32 0.88
CA GLN A 172 -8.10 9.48 1.44
C GLN A 172 -7.20 10.38 2.31
N ASP A 173 -6.37 9.79 3.16
CA ASP A 173 -5.49 10.56 4.04
C ASP A 173 -4.34 11.20 3.24
N ASN A 174 -3.73 10.47 2.30
CA ASN A 174 -2.65 11.00 1.45
C ASN A 174 -3.13 12.05 0.43
N GLU A 175 -4.38 12.01 0.00
CA GLU A 175 -5.01 13.08 -0.77
C GLU A 175 -5.29 14.32 0.10
N GLN A 176 -5.79 14.15 1.32
CA GLN A 176 -5.97 15.26 2.27
C GLN A 176 -4.63 15.91 2.70
N LYS A 177 -3.53 15.15 2.69
CA LYS A 177 -2.16 15.64 2.88
C LYS A 177 -1.54 16.26 1.62
N GLY A 178 -2.21 16.17 0.45
CA GLY A 178 -1.73 16.73 -0.82
C GLY A 178 -0.53 15.99 -1.44
N LEU A 179 -0.37 14.69 -1.13
CA LEU A 179 0.77 13.87 -1.55
C LEU A 179 0.44 12.95 -2.74
N VAL A 180 -0.83 12.61 -2.89
CA VAL A 180 -1.40 11.90 -4.04
C VAL A 180 -2.75 12.53 -4.39
N ARG A 181 -3.33 12.11 -5.51
CA ARG A 181 -4.71 12.42 -5.93
C ARG A 181 -5.37 11.17 -6.49
N GLU A 182 -6.61 10.89 -6.10
CA GLU A 182 -7.42 9.86 -6.77
C GLU A 182 -7.80 10.33 -8.18
N ILE A 183 -7.55 9.48 -9.17
CA ILE A 183 -8.09 9.64 -10.52
C ILE A 183 -9.40 8.84 -10.55
N ASN A 184 -10.53 9.53 -10.72
CA ASN A 184 -11.88 8.96 -10.72
C ASN A 184 -12.78 9.50 -11.87
N GLU A 185 -12.17 10.24 -12.79
CA GLU A 185 -12.78 10.83 -13.99
C GLU A 185 -11.80 10.72 -15.19
N PRO A 186 -12.26 10.82 -16.46
CA PRO A 186 -13.65 10.93 -16.92
C PRO A 186 -14.46 9.63 -16.77
N ASP A 187 -15.77 9.73 -16.96
CA ASP A 187 -16.69 8.60 -17.00
C ASP A 187 -17.31 8.51 -18.42
N PRO A 188 -16.99 7.50 -19.24
CA PRO A 188 -16.09 6.36 -19.01
C PRO A 188 -14.60 6.76 -18.95
N PRO A 189 -13.71 5.95 -18.34
CA PRO A 189 -13.87 4.53 -17.98
C PRO A 189 -14.26 4.25 -16.52
N PHE A 190 -14.41 5.27 -15.66
CA PHE A 190 -14.78 5.11 -14.25
C PHE A 190 -16.28 4.83 -14.04
N THR A 191 -16.82 3.86 -14.80
CA THR A 191 -18.26 3.60 -14.97
C THR A 191 -18.90 2.77 -13.85
N ALA A 192 -18.14 2.28 -12.87
CA ALA A 192 -18.61 1.33 -11.86
C ALA A 192 -18.47 1.91 -10.44
N LEU A 193 -19.39 1.51 -9.55
CA LEU A 193 -19.40 1.94 -8.15
C LEU A 193 -19.17 0.76 -7.20
N GLN A 194 -18.31 0.96 -6.21
CA GLN A 194 -18.15 0.07 -5.06
C GLN A 194 -18.69 0.82 -3.83
N THR A 195 -19.76 0.30 -3.22
CA THR A 195 -20.15 0.70 -1.87
C THR A 195 -19.19 0.02 -0.90
N LEU A 196 -18.38 0.79 -0.18
CA LEU A 196 -17.40 0.27 0.74
C LEU A 196 -18.07 -0.41 1.93
N LYS A 197 -17.62 -1.62 2.20
CA LYS A 197 -17.89 -2.36 3.43
C LYS A 197 -16.55 -2.94 3.88
N ILE A 198 -15.85 -2.23 4.75
CA ILE A 198 -14.54 -2.63 5.30
C ILE A 198 -14.69 -2.93 6.79
N ASN A 199 -14.43 -4.18 7.18
CA ASN A 199 -14.62 -4.69 8.56
C ASN A 199 -13.67 -5.87 8.86
N TYR A 200 -12.75 -6.17 7.95
CA TYR A 200 -11.99 -7.41 7.98
C TYR A 200 -11.01 -7.46 9.16
N MET A 201 -10.45 -6.32 9.58
CA MET A 201 -9.53 -6.28 10.72
C MET A 201 -10.27 -6.50 12.04
N SER A 202 -11.36 -5.77 12.33
CA SER A 202 -12.09 -6.00 13.60
C SER A 202 -12.74 -7.39 13.66
N LEU A 203 -13.33 -7.87 12.56
CA LEU A 203 -13.97 -9.19 12.51
C LEU A 203 -12.97 -10.38 12.52
N ASN A 204 -11.68 -10.13 12.28
CA ASN A 204 -10.63 -11.16 12.31
C ASN A 204 -9.47 -10.76 13.23
N ALA A 205 -9.72 -9.94 14.26
CA ALA A 205 -8.70 -9.31 15.12
C ALA A 205 -7.65 -10.29 15.66
N LYS A 206 -8.07 -11.50 16.07
CA LYS A 206 -7.20 -12.60 16.52
C LYS A 206 -6.08 -12.99 15.56
N ALA A 207 -6.23 -12.70 14.27
CA ALA A 207 -5.24 -13.01 13.25
C ALA A 207 -4.07 -12.00 13.23
N TYR A 208 -4.20 -10.84 13.88
CA TYR A 208 -3.19 -9.77 13.88
C TYR A 208 -2.52 -9.72 15.26
N ASP A 209 -1.19 -9.88 15.31
CA ASP A 209 -0.48 -9.89 16.60
C ASP A 209 -0.69 -8.61 17.43
N MET A 210 -0.88 -7.47 16.74
CA MET A 210 -1.13 -6.15 17.34
C MET A 210 -2.58 -5.93 17.83
N LEU A 211 -3.53 -6.82 17.51
CA LEU A 211 -4.95 -6.70 17.87
C LEU A 211 -5.47 -7.86 18.72
N LYS A 212 -4.95 -9.08 18.53
CA LYS A 212 -5.48 -10.33 19.12
C LYS A 212 -5.72 -10.27 20.63
N ASP A 213 -4.85 -9.58 21.36
CA ASP A 213 -4.85 -9.42 22.81
C ASP A 213 -5.06 -7.93 23.22
N ASN A 214 -5.50 -7.07 22.29
CA ASN A 214 -5.62 -5.61 22.46
C ASN A 214 -7.03 -5.12 22.10
N PRO A 215 -8.06 -5.32 22.96
CA PRO A 215 -9.45 -5.02 22.63
C PRO A 215 -9.70 -3.54 22.32
N GLU A 216 -9.05 -2.60 23.02
CA GLU A 216 -9.16 -1.15 22.76
C GLU A 216 -8.77 -0.79 21.32
N ARG A 217 -7.67 -1.37 20.81
CA ARG A 217 -7.24 -1.19 19.41
C ARG A 217 -8.24 -1.78 18.41
N VAL A 218 -8.95 -2.85 18.78
CA VAL A 218 -10.01 -3.44 17.96
C VAL A 218 -11.23 -2.53 17.90
N GLU A 219 -11.61 -1.89 19.01
CA GLU A 219 -12.71 -0.93 19.05
C GLU A 219 -12.39 0.36 18.29
N GLU A 220 -11.16 0.90 18.40
CA GLU A 220 -10.69 2.01 17.57
C GLU A 220 -10.75 1.69 16.06
N ILE A 221 -10.17 0.56 15.66
CA ILE A 221 -10.21 0.11 14.25
C ILE A 221 -11.65 -0.09 13.79
N LYS A 222 -12.52 -0.68 14.61
CA LYS A 222 -13.94 -0.85 14.31
C LYS A 222 -14.68 0.48 14.14
N ALA A 223 -14.38 1.49 14.95
CA ALA A 223 -14.98 2.82 14.81
C ALA A 223 -14.58 3.51 13.50
N LEU A 224 -13.32 3.33 13.05
CA LEU A 224 -12.85 3.81 11.75
C LEU A 224 -13.50 3.03 10.59
N GLU A 225 -13.65 1.72 10.73
CA GLU A 225 -14.35 0.84 9.78
C GLU A 225 -15.83 1.23 9.61
N ASP A 226 -16.57 1.36 10.71
CA ASP A 226 -17.98 1.78 10.70
C ASP A 226 -18.19 3.19 10.15
N LYS A 227 -17.25 4.12 10.40
CA LYS A 227 -17.26 5.47 9.81
C LYS A 227 -17.03 5.47 8.29
N THR A 228 -16.38 4.42 7.75
CA THR A 228 -16.08 4.29 6.31
C THR A 228 -17.14 3.47 5.57
N ASN A 229 -17.84 2.59 6.27
CA ASN A 229 -18.90 1.74 5.73
C ASN A 229 -20.01 2.59 5.08
N GLY A 230 -20.39 2.26 3.84
CA GLY A 230 -21.42 2.95 3.07
C GLY A 230 -20.90 4.03 2.10
N THR A 231 -19.64 4.47 2.22
CA THR A 231 -19.00 5.37 1.23
C THR A 231 -19.02 4.72 -0.16
N GLN A 232 -19.45 5.45 -1.18
CA GLN A 232 -19.40 4.97 -2.57
C GLN A 232 -18.16 5.53 -3.28
N VAL A 233 -17.36 4.66 -3.88
CA VAL A 233 -16.20 5.04 -4.71
C VAL A 233 -16.38 4.56 -6.15
N LYS A 234 -15.97 5.40 -7.11
CA LYS A 234 -15.90 5.01 -8.53
C LYS A 234 -14.68 4.13 -8.78
N TYR A 235 -14.78 3.23 -9.75
CA TYR A 235 -13.67 2.41 -10.21
C TYR A 235 -13.83 2.03 -11.69
N ILE A 236 -12.71 1.66 -12.33
CA ILE A 236 -12.69 1.15 -13.70
C ILE A 236 -12.96 -0.37 -13.65
N PRO A 237 -14.10 -0.89 -14.14
CA PRO A 237 -14.38 -2.32 -14.12
C PRO A 237 -13.47 -3.07 -15.11
N ILE A 238 -13.15 -4.34 -14.83
CA ILE A 238 -12.20 -5.15 -15.62
C ILE A 238 -12.43 -5.06 -17.13
N GLY A 239 -13.69 -5.07 -17.60
CA GLY A 239 -14.02 -4.96 -19.02
C GLY A 239 -13.46 -3.72 -19.72
N GLN A 240 -13.32 -2.60 -19.01
CA GLN A 240 -12.79 -1.33 -19.52
C GLN A 240 -11.25 -1.27 -19.56
N LEU A 241 -10.53 -2.21 -18.95
CA LEU A 241 -9.06 -2.23 -18.94
C LEU A 241 -8.42 -2.48 -20.33
N ARG A 242 -9.22 -2.89 -21.32
CA ARG A 242 -8.82 -2.99 -22.74
C ARG A 242 -9.30 -1.81 -23.60
N SER A 243 -9.89 -0.77 -22.99
CA SER A 243 -10.34 0.42 -23.70
C SER A 243 -9.15 1.27 -24.18
N PRO A 244 -9.09 1.68 -25.46
CA PRO A 244 -8.04 2.59 -25.95
C PRO A 244 -7.97 3.92 -25.18
N LEU A 245 -9.09 4.35 -24.57
CA LEU A 245 -9.16 5.55 -23.73
C LEU A 245 -8.20 5.50 -22.54
N LEU A 246 -7.87 4.30 -22.04
CA LEU A 246 -7.11 4.11 -20.81
C LEU A 246 -5.71 4.74 -20.86
N ARG A 247 -5.06 4.77 -22.04
CA ARG A 247 -3.74 5.40 -22.26
C ARG A 247 -3.73 6.92 -22.10
N ASN A 248 -4.89 7.58 -22.13
CA ASN A 248 -5.02 9.02 -21.96
C ASN A 248 -5.39 9.41 -20.51
N ILE A 249 -5.46 8.43 -19.60
CA ILE A 249 -6.10 8.57 -18.28
C ILE A 249 -5.19 7.96 -17.20
N ILE A 250 -4.76 6.71 -17.40
CA ILE A 250 -3.72 6.07 -16.58
C ILE A 250 -2.36 6.37 -17.21
N HIS A 251 -1.46 6.95 -16.43
CA HIS A 251 -0.09 7.29 -16.81
C HIS A 251 0.90 6.25 -16.27
N ASP A 252 2.10 6.22 -16.85
CA ASP A 252 3.23 5.48 -16.28
C ASP A 252 3.52 5.97 -14.85
N GLY A 253 3.64 5.04 -13.90
CA GLY A 253 3.87 5.38 -12.49
C GLY A 253 2.61 5.71 -11.67
N ASP A 254 1.40 5.67 -12.25
CA ASP A 254 0.18 5.71 -11.43
C ASP A 254 0.11 4.50 -10.49
N ILE A 255 -0.31 4.74 -9.25
CA ILE A 255 -0.61 3.69 -8.27
C ILE A 255 -1.95 3.05 -8.65
N ILE A 256 -1.92 1.74 -8.88
CA ILE A 256 -3.08 0.93 -9.25
C ILE A 256 -3.48 0.06 -8.06
N ALA A 257 -4.73 0.20 -7.62
CA ALA A 257 -5.29 -0.62 -6.56
C ALA A 257 -6.37 -1.56 -7.09
N ILE A 258 -6.16 -2.86 -6.91
CA ILE A 258 -7.07 -3.92 -7.39
C ILE A 258 -8.31 -3.99 -6.49
N VAL A 259 -9.43 -3.47 -6.98
CA VAL A 259 -10.74 -3.48 -6.33
C VAL A 259 -11.29 -4.90 -6.28
N THR A 260 -11.89 -5.28 -5.15
CA THR A 260 -12.35 -6.66 -4.90
C THR A 260 -13.84 -6.77 -4.56
N ASN A 261 -14.38 -7.97 -4.79
CA ASN A 261 -15.67 -8.42 -4.25
C ASN A 261 -15.55 -9.33 -3.01
N LYS A 262 -14.32 -9.53 -2.48
CA LYS A 262 -14.14 -10.19 -1.17
C LYS A 262 -14.89 -9.38 -0.12
N ARG A 263 -15.58 -10.09 0.78
CA ARG A 263 -16.28 -9.47 1.90
C ARG A 263 -15.30 -8.71 2.79
N GLU A 264 -15.77 -7.58 3.33
CA GLU A 264 -15.11 -6.78 4.36
C GLU A 264 -13.78 -6.12 3.94
N LEU A 265 -13.46 -6.10 2.64
CA LEU A 265 -12.22 -5.57 2.04
C LEU A 265 -12.56 -4.65 0.85
N ASP A 266 -11.85 -3.54 0.69
CA ASP A 266 -11.98 -2.65 -0.46
C ASP A 266 -11.16 -3.13 -1.67
N THR A 267 -9.94 -3.59 -1.40
CA THR A 267 -8.90 -3.89 -2.39
C THR A 267 -8.14 -5.19 -2.05
N THR A 268 -7.36 -5.69 -3.02
CA THR A 268 -6.59 -6.96 -2.88
C THR A 268 -5.10 -6.87 -3.15
N HIS A 269 -4.64 -5.85 -3.87
CA HIS A 269 -3.24 -5.71 -4.23
C HIS A 269 -2.97 -4.31 -4.77
N LEU A 270 -1.73 -3.84 -4.60
CA LEU A 270 -1.24 -2.55 -5.10
C LEU A 270 -0.04 -2.75 -6.04
N GLY A 271 0.26 -1.75 -6.85
CA GLY A 271 1.45 -1.69 -7.70
C GLY A 271 1.43 -0.45 -8.60
N PHE A 272 2.41 -0.34 -9.50
CA PHE A 272 2.54 0.79 -10.42
C PHE A 272 2.14 0.41 -11.84
N ALA A 273 1.41 1.30 -12.52
CA ALA A 273 1.09 1.21 -13.93
C ALA A 273 2.36 1.33 -14.79
N VAL A 274 2.51 0.42 -15.76
CA VAL A 274 3.55 0.50 -16.79
C VAL A 274 2.93 0.20 -18.16
N TRP A 275 3.11 1.10 -19.12
CA TRP A 275 2.62 0.96 -20.48
C TRP A 275 3.68 0.35 -21.41
N HIS A 276 3.46 -0.92 -21.75
CA HIS A 276 4.24 -1.61 -22.78
C HIS A 276 3.62 -1.38 -24.16
N LYS A 277 4.19 -1.97 -25.21
CA LYS A 277 3.73 -1.79 -26.60
C LYS A 277 2.38 -2.46 -26.85
N ASP A 278 2.17 -3.59 -26.19
CA ASP A 278 1.00 -4.47 -26.22
C ASP A 278 -0.12 -4.00 -25.27
N GLY A 279 0.20 -3.61 -24.03
CA GLY A 279 -0.85 -3.19 -23.09
C GLY A 279 -0.36 -2.48 -21.83
N LEU A 280 -1.27 -2.42 -20.85
CA LEU A 280 -0.99 -2.00 -19.47
C LEU A 280 -0.48 -3.22 -18.69
N HIS A 281 0.60 -3.02 -17.94
CA HIS A 281 1.20 -3.98 -17.01
C HIS A 281 1.20 -3.38 -15.61
N LEU A 282 1.37 -4.23 -14.60
CA LEU A 282 1.43 -3.85 -13.19
C LEU A 282 2.78 -4.27 -12.62
N MET A 283 3.65 -3.30 -12.32
CA MET A 283 4.89 -3.56 -11.59
C MET A 283 4.59 -3.61 -10.09
N ASN A 284 4.85 -4.74 -9.43
CA ASN A 284 4.40 -5.03 -8.08
C ASN A 284 5.32 -5.95 -7.26
N ALA A 285 5.29 -5.79 -5.93
CA ALA A 285 5.78 -6.80 -4.99
C ALA A 285 4.85 -8.02 -5.02
N SER A 286 5.27 -9.10 -5.67
CA SER A 286 4.38 -10.20 -6.04
C SER A 286 4.61 -11.46 -5.20
N SER A 287 3.58 -11.86 -4.44
CA SER A 287 3.55 -13.10 -3.65
C SER A 287 3.39 -14.39 -4.46
N LEU A 288 3.47 -14.31 -5.80
CA LEU A 288 3.28 -15.45 -6.68
C LEU A 288 4.60 -16.17 -6.95
N ARG A 289 4.62 -17.48 -6.69
CA ARG A 289 5.78 -18.35 -6.98
C ARG A 289 6.21 -18.31 -8.46
N ARG A 290 5.28 -18.09 -9.39
CA ARG A 290 5.61 -17.93 -10.83
C ARG A 290 6.40 -16.65 -11.14
N ASN A 291 6.32 -15.65 -10.26
CA ASN A 291 7.03 -14.38 -10.33
C ASN A 291 8.30 -14.36 -9.44
N GLY A 292 8.62 -15.48 -8.78
CA GLY A 292 9.80 -15.60 -7.91
C GLY A 292 9.60 -15.15 -6.46
N ASN A 293 8.40 -14.78 -6.03
CA ASN A 293 8.12 -14.18 -4.71
C ASN A 293 8.97 -12.91 -4.46
N GLN A 294 8.86 -11.91 -5.34
CA GLN A 294 9.68 -10.69 -5.32
C GLN A 294 8.98 -9.53 -6.05
N VAL A 295 9.55 -8.33 -5.99
CA VAL A 295 9.16 -7.18 -6.84
C VAL A 295 9.49 -7.47 -8.30
N VAL A 296 8.49 -7.34 -9.18
CA VAL A 296 8.59 -7.68 -10.61
C VAL A 296 7.84 -6.69 -11.49
N GLU A 297 8.22 -6.64 -12.76
CA GLU A 297 7.48 -6.06 -13.88
C GLU A 297 7.09 -7.20 -14.82
N PRO A 298 5.93 -7.87 -14.65
CA PRO A 298 5.60 -9.09 -15.38
C PRO A 298 5.31 -8.85 -16.86
N SER A 299 5.75 -9.75 -17.73
CA SER A 299 5.35 -9.79 -19.14
C SER A 299 3.92 -10.28 -19.39
N GLU A 300 3.18 -10.60 -18.32
CA GLU A 300 1.74 -10.88 -18.35
C GLU A 300 1.00 -9.54 -18.39
N MET A 301 0.20 -9.29 -19.44
CA MET A 301 -0.66 -8.10 -19.48
C MET A 301 -1.55 -8.06 -18.25
N PHE A 302 -1.71 -6.88 -17.66
CA PHE A 302 -2.46 -6.72 -16.42
C PHE A 302 -3.94 -7.14 -16.55
N TYR A 303 -4.51 -7.05 -17.76
CA TYR A 303 -5.86 -7.56 -18.04
C TYR A 303 -6.00 -9.07 -17.77
N ASP A 304 -5.03 -9.87 -18.23
CA ASP A 304 -5.08 -11.33 -18.09
C ASP A 304 -4.78 -11.75 -16.65
N TYR A 305 -3.86 -11.04 -15.98
CA TYR A 305 -3.65 -11.15 -14.53
C TYR A 305 -4.93 -10.86 -13.74
N MET A 306 -5.73 -9.88 -14.15
CA MET A 306 -7.01 -9.55 -13.53
C MET A 306 -8.07 -10.62 -13.79
N LEU A 307 -8.18 -11.15 -15.01
CA LEU A 307 -9.08 -12.27 -15.33
C LEU A 307 -8.73 -13.56 -14.58
N SER A 308 -7.46 -13.77 -14.21
CA SER A 308 -7.02 -14.97 -13.48
C SER A 308 -7.65 -15.16 -12.09
N ARG A 309 -8.34 -14.16 -11.55
CA ARG A 309 -8.98 -14.20 -10.23
C ARG A 309 -10.38 -13.56 -10.24
N ALA A 310 -11.42 -14.37 -10.12
CA ALA A 310 -12.82 -13.92 -10.02
C ALA A 310 -13.15 -13.04 -8.79
N SER A 311 -12.19 -12.84 -7.88
CA SER A 311 -12.32 -11.89 -6.76
C SER A 311 -11.89 -10.46 -7.10
N ASN A 312 -11.19 -10.26 -8.22
CA ASN A 312 -10.85 -8.95 -8.76
C ASN A 312 -12.05 -8.46 -9.58
N ILE A 313 -12.45 -7.20 -9.44
CA ILE A 313 -13.59 -6.63 -10.21
C ILE A 313 -13.24 -5.40 -11.02
N GLY A 314 -12.16 -4.70 -10.66
CA GLY A 314 -11.68 -3.52 -11.38
C GLY A 314 -10.53 -2.83 -10.65
N ILE A 315 -10.28 -1.56 -10.96
CA ILE A 315 -9.21 -0.76 -10.33
C ILE A 315 -9.66 0.63 -9.90
N ARG A 316 -9.09 1.10 -8.79
CA ARG A 316 -8.95 2.52 -8.45
C ARG A 316 -7.52 2.95 -8.80
N VAL A 317 -7.35 4.23 -9.08
CA VAL A 317 -6.11 4.80 -9.61
C VAL A 317 -5.75 6.02 -8.76
N ALA A 318 -4.49 6.14 -8.37
CA ALA A 318 -3.98 7.32 -7.66
C ALA A 318 -2.65 7.80 -8.27
N ARG A 319 -2.50 9.11 -8.44
CA ARG A 319 -1.30 9.74 -9.00
C ARG A 319 -0.53 10.44 -7.89
N ILE A 320 0.79 10.25 -7.83
CA ILE A 320 1.70 11.03 -6.97
C ILE A 320 1.71 12.49 -7.48
N LEU A 321 1.95 13.46 -6.60
CA LEU A 321 1.91 14.90 -6.91
C LEU A 321 3.29 15.58 -6.86
#